data_AF-A0A1I4J970-F1
#
_entry.id   AF-A0A1I4J970-F1
#
_cell.length_a   1.000
_cell.length_b   1.000
_cell.length_c   1.000
_cell.angle_alpha   90.00
_cell.angle_beta   90.00
_cell.angle_gamma   90.00
#
_symmetry.space_group_name_H-M   'P 1'
#
loop_
_entity.id
_entity.type
_entity.pdbx_description
1 polymer ?
#
loop_
_entity_poly.entity_id
_entity_poly.type
_entity_poly.pdbx_seq_one_letter_code
_entity_poly.pdbx_strand_id
1 'polypeptide(L)'
;MVNGKYYGEPPASDHDFRSLIQTAIAAGVGRDAPANGEPVKPWTAEALTTAINQAEPSRSVIDLRTVQRWLAPQGRGGISVPNLSRLALVFGCGDSSKTRSWQVALMQARERTRRDQRNGMNDGASDAPSDAPNETWAEVKSSRTLTMARSWESWFSRDDALKLSILIWAAYAVNGLANGILGILSVSYSVMPSLSKEVGFLWAPTWTVLPVLILPLFIVRVSDTLAHWRTYGRCRLLENSSIDDCNPNDVAAWDARLDGTALPFWAILLLCLGGVFLAQWAGICLRLYAEGEAGLYQVDRNLLTLVRPEFIGRGASAFISMLGYLYSALYVFIFLTGLMFLFVMAGDYETLARHNKDAEIEHGAAIQEGSWIALCAFDAALFLGWAAIAIKLQAAYLSSDAPNIALWLLRDFTAALRLSDEVNGSLPNTSVSHFTTFLMIAVGNFALFVCATRVNRGQIALRQSQQDSNIPAQSQLGYVPWKMLVLSQAFLAASLMSVGQIQGFSLALICCLTFSAWWLLRLRGRLEKE
;
A
#
# COMPACT_ATOMS: atom_id res chain seq x y z
N MET A 1 27.43 -45.26 13.79
CA MET A 1 26.37 -45.58 12.80
C MET A 1 25.02 -45.17 13.37
N VAL A 2 24.10 -44.72 12.53
CA VAL A 2 22.75 -44.26 12.92
C VAL A 2 21.78 -44.75 11.86
N ASN A 3 20.72 -45.46 12.25
CA ASN A 3 19.73 -46.02 11.31
C ASN A 3 20.34 -46.87 10.19
N GLY A 4 21.36 -47.68 10.48
CA GLY A 4 22.07 -48.50 9.47
C GLY A 4 22.99 -47.72 8.51
N LYS A 5 23.11 -46.40 8.71
CA LYS A 5 23.91 -45.49 7.87
C LYS A 5 25.17 -45.01 8.60
N TYR A 6 26.20 -44.71 7.82
CA TYR A 6 27.44 -44.13 8.31
C TYR A 6 27.23 -42.66 8.70
N TYR A 7 27.46 -42.34 9.97
CA TYR A 7 27.34 -40.99 10.49
C TYR A 7 28.73 -40.47 10.83
N GLY A 8 29.10 -39.34 10.24
CA GLY A 8 30.19 -38.49 10.70
C GLY A 8 29.60 -37.26 11.38
N GLU A 9 30.15 -36.88 12.52
CA GLU A 9 29.81 -35.60 13.16
C GLU A 9 30.36 -34.45 12.30
N PRO A 10 29.61 -33.35 12.11
CA PRO A 10 30.14 -32.20 11.39
C PRO A 10 31.41 -31.70 12.10
N PRO A 11 32.53 -31.49 11.38
CA PRO A 11 33.76 -31.01 11.98
C PRO A 11 33.54 -29.62 12.62
N ALA A 12 34.07 -29.43 13.83
CA ALA A 12 34.01 -28.16 14.56
C ALA A 12 34.93 -27.07 13.98
N SER A 13 35.82 -27.44 13.07
CA SER A 13 36.81 -26.54 12.46
C SER A 13 36.20 -25.60 11.40
N ASP A 14 36.89 -24.49 11.18
CA ASP A 14 36.47 -23.35 10.35
C ASP A 14 36.61 -23.63 8.84
N HIS A 15 35.89 -24.64 8.38
CA HIS A 15 35.91 -25.06 6.99
C HIS A 15 34.94 -24.24 6.13
N ASP A 16 35.46 -23.76 5.00
CA ASP A 16 34.66 -23.17 3.93
C ASP A 16 33.46 -24.05 3.59
N PHE A 17 32.31 -23.44 3.30
CA PHE A 17 31.04 -24.12 2.97
C PHE A 17 31.21 -25.29 1.99
N ARG A 18 32.06 -25.09 0.99
CA ARG A 18 32.34 -26.07 -0.04
C ARG A 18 33.21 -27.23 0.46
N SER A 19 34.25 -26.91 1.22
CA SER A 19 35.16 -27.91 1.79
C SER A 19 34.42 -28.82 2.78
N LEU A 20 33.48 -28.27 3.54
CA LEU A 20 32.61 -29.03 4.44
C LEU A 20 31.77 -30.08 3.69
N ILE A 21 31.15 -29.68 2.57
CA ILE A 21 30.36 -30.58 1.73
C ILE A 21 31.24 -31.63 1.05
N GLN A 22 32.40 -31.23 0.51
CA GLN A 22 33.31 -32.16 -0.15
C GLN A 22 33.87 -33.21 0.82
N THR A 23 34.20 -32.81 2.06
CA THR A 23 34.65 -33.73 3.11
C THR A 23 33.54 -34.71 3.50
N ALA A 24 32.31 -34.24 3.67
CA ALA A 24 31.17 -35.11 3.98
C ALA A 24 30.87 -36.12 2.85
N ILE A 25 31.03 -35.69 1.60
CA ILE A 25 30.82 -36.51 0.39
C ILE A 25 31.93 -37.54 0.22
N ALA A 26 33.19 -37.13 0.43
CA ALA A 26 34.36 -38.00 0.38
C ALA A 26 34.33 -39.07 1.47
N ALA A 27 33.85 -38.70 2.67
CA ALA A 27 33.69 -39.61 3.80
C ALA A 27 32.44 -40.51 3.70
N GLY A 28 31.56 -40.30 2.71
CA GLY A 28 30.36 -41.11 2.52
C GLY A 28 29.31 -40.96 3.64
N VAL A 29 29.25 -39.80 4.29
CA VAL A 29 28.31 -39.52 5.40
C VAL A 29 26.86 -39.66 4.91
N GLY A 30 26.02 -40.41 5.63
CA GLY A 30 24.63 -40.67 5.29
C GLY A 30 24.40 -41.87 4.36
N ARG A 31 25.45 -42.58 3.95
CA ARG A 31 25.36 -43.78 3.10
C ARG A 31 25.10 -45.02 3.95
N ASP A 32 24.39 -46.01 3.40
CA ASP A 32 24.18 -47.30 4.05
C ASP A 32 25.54 -47.97 4.32
N ALA A 33 25.73 -48.46 5.54
CA ALA A 33 26.97 -49.09 5.95
C ALA A 33 27.09 -50.48 5.31
N PRO A 34 28.24 -50.83 4.69
CA PRO A 34 28.46 -52.17 4.18
C PRO A 34 28.56 -53.18 5.35
N ALA A 35 27.94 -54.36 5.20
CA ALA A 35 27.82 -55.36 6.25
C ALA A 35 29.16 -55.97 6.74
N ASN A 36 30.27 -55.76 6.01
CA ASN A 36 31.51 -56.52 6.17
C ASN A 36 32.74 -55.68 6.59
N GLY A 37 32.56 -54.49 7.17
CA GLY A 37 33.69 -53.68 7.67
C GLY A 37 34.57 -53.05 6.58
N GLU A 38 34.12 -53.04 5.33
CA GLU A 38 34.77 -52.30 4.25
C GLU A 38 34.64 -50.77 4.43
N PRO A 39 35.62 -49.98 3.98
CA PRO A 39 35.55 -48.52 4.04
C PRO A 39 34.36 -47.99 3.21
N VAL A 40 33.64 -47.02 3.78
CA VAL A 40 32.46 -46.43 3.15
C VAL A 40 32.87 -45.70 1.86
N LYS A 41 32.28 -46.11 0.73
CA LYS A 41 32.55 -45.51 -0.57
C LYS A 41 32.04 -44.06 -0.62
N PRO A 42 32.76 -43.13 -1.27
CA PRO A 42 32.33 -41.74 -1.41
C PRO A 42 31.03 -41.64 -2.22
N TRP A 43 30.30 -40.54 -2.03
CA TRP A 43 29.08 -40.26 -2.78
C TRP A 43 29.37 -39.93 -4.24
N THR A 44 28.73 -40.63 -5.17
CA THR A 44 28.63 -40.20 -6.58
C THR A 44 27.42 -39.28 -6.77
N ALA A 45 27.45 -38.41 -7.79
CA ALA A 45 26.35 -37.47 -8.06
C ALA A 45 25.00 -38.19 -8.24
N GLU A 46 25.01 -39.34 -8.91
CA GLU A 46 23.83 -40.18 -9.17
C GLU A 46 23.29 -40.81 -7.89
N ALA A 47 24.16 -41.39 -7.06
CA ALA A 47 23.77 -42.00 -5.79
C ALA A 47 23.23 -40.95 -4.82
N LEU A 48 23.86 -39.77 -4.73
CA LEU A 48 23.42 -38.70 -3.84
C LEU A 48 22.08 -38.11 -4.28
N THR A 49 21.87 -37.94 -5.59
CA THR A 49 20.58 -37.47 -6.13
C THR A 49 19.46 -38.43 -5.76
N THR A 50 19.71 -39.73 -5.90
CA THR A 50 18.75 -40.79 -5.53
C THR A 50 18.43 -40.76 -4.04
N ALA A 51 19.46 -40.66 -3.20
CA ALA A 51 19.29 -40.60 -1.74
C ALA A 51 18.51 -39.37 -1.27
N ILE A 52 18.75 -38.19 -1.87
CA ILE A 52 18.00 -36.97 -1.55
C ILE A 52 16.52 -37.11 -1.91
N ASN A 53 16.22 -37.64 -3.11
CA ASN A 53 14.85 -37.80 -3.56
C ASN A 53 14.09 -38.88 -2.76
N GLN A 54 14.77 -39.90 -2.27
CA GLN A 54 14.19 -40.93 -1.40
C GLN A 54 13.93 -40.45 0.03
N ALA A 55 14.78 -39.55 0.54
CA ALA A 55 14.70 -39.10 1.92
C ALA A 55 13.55 -38.10 2.17
N GLU A 56 13.01 -37.47 1.12
CA GLU A 56 11.89 -36.53 1.22
C GLU A 56 10.96 -36.59 -0.01
N PRO A 57 10.13 -37.66 -0.15
CA PRO A 57 9.33 -37.92 -1.36
C PRO A 57 8.16 -36.94 -1.58
N SER A 58 7.81 -36.12 -0.59
CA SER A 58 6.71 -35.13 -0.67
C SER A 58 7.08 -33.81 -1.36
N ARG A 59 8.35 -33.61 -1.72
CA ARG A 59 8.86 -32.38 -2.34
C ARG A 59 9.29 -32.60 -3.79
N SER A 60 9.44 -31.50 -4.53
CA SER A 60 9.89 -31.51 -5.93
C SER A 60 11.18 -32.30 -6.14
N VAL A 61 11.19 -33.17 -7.14
CA VAL A 61 12.32 -34.03 -7.51
C VAL A 61 13.54 -33.16 -7.89
N ILE A 62 14.70 -33.45 -7.30
CA ILE A 62 15.97 -32.81 -7.70
C ILE A 62 16.52 -33.50 -8.92
N ASP A 63 16.84 -32.71 -9.94
CA ASP A 63 17.53 -33.15 -11.15
C ASP A 63 19.02 -33.41 -10.88
N LEU A 64 19.56 -34.48 -11.47
CA LEU A 64 20.96 -34.90 -11.42
C LEU A 64 21.92 -33.77 -11.80
N ARG A 65 21.54 -32.95 -12.80
CA ARG A 65 22.35 -31.82 -13.26
C ARG A 65 22.59 -30.78 -12.17
N THR A 66 21.67 -30.66 -11.21
CA THR A 66 21.80 -29.75 -10.07
C THR A 66 22.80 -30.27 -9.05
N VAL A 67 22.78 -31.57 -8.75
CA VAL A 67 23.73 -32.22 -7.82
C VAL A 67 25.14 -32.28 -8.43
N GLN A 68 25.25 -32.54 -9.73
CA GLN A 68 26.52 -32.46 -10.46
C GLN A 68 27.14 -31.06 -10.40
N ARG A 69 26.33 -29.99 -10.45
CA ARG A 69 26.82 -28.60 -10.29
C ARG A 69 27.37 -28.32 -8.89
N TRP A 70 26.78 -28.91 -7.84
CA TRP A 70 27.30 -28.78 -6.47
C TRP A 70 28.65 -29.47 -6.30
N LEU A 71 28.86 -30.58 -7.02
CA LEU A 71 30.07 -31.38 -6.99
C LEU A 71 31.19 -30.86 -7.92
N ALA A 72 30.86 -30.06 -8.93
CA ALA A 72 31.81 -29.62 -9.96
C ALA A 72 32.87 -28.61 -9.44
N PRO A 73 34.18 -28.81 -9.66
CA PRO A 73 35.28 -28.01 -9.10
C PRO A 73 35.20 -26.48 -9.35
N GLN A 74 34.50 -26.04 -10.40
CA GLN A 74 34.30 -24.61 -10.73
C GLN A 74 32.81 -24.17 -10.80
N GLY A 75 31.90 -24.91 -10.16
CA GLY A 75 30.48 -24.59 -10.18
C GLY A 75 30.16 -23.21 -9.59
N ARG A 76 29.83 -22.23 -10.45
CA ARG A 76 29.26 -20.94 -10.03
C ARG A 76 27.78 -21.12 -9.74
N GLY A 77 27.42 -21.24 -8.46
CA GLY A 77 26.04 -21.29 -7.99
C GLY A 77 25.94 -21.82 -6.57
N GLY A 78 25.48 -20.98 -5.63
CA GLY A 78 25.23 -21.39 -4.25
C GLY A 78 24.06 -22.38 -4.14
N ILE A 79 24.12 -23.26 -3.13
CA ILE A 79 23.02 -24.19 -2.83
C ILE A 79 21.90 -23.42 -2.13
N SER A 80 20.67 -23.53 -2.63
CA SER A 80 19.51 -22.87 -2.02
C SER A 80 19.21 -23.43 -0.62
N VAL A 81 18.61 -22.63 0.27
CA VAL A 81 18.26 -23.05 1.65
C VAL A 81 17.41 -24.33 1.68
N PRO A 82 16.40 -24.51 0.80
CA PRO A 82 15.63 -25.75 0.74
C PRO A 82 16.43 -26.99 0.33
N ASN A 83 17.53 -26.80 -0.41
CA ASN A 83 18.39 -27.91 -0.83
C ASN A 83 19.46 -28.25 0.23
N LEU A 84 19.86 -27.26 1.05
CA LEU A 84 20.71 -27.48 2.23
C LEU A 84 20.02 -28.33 3.29
N SER A 85 18.74 -28.08 3.54
CA SER A 85 17.98 -28.90 4.49
C SER A 85 17.85 -30.35 4.03
N ARG A 86 17.71 -30.58 2.72
CA ARG A 86 17.70 -31.93 2.13
C ARG A 86 19.04 -32.64 2.31
N LEU A 87 20.16 -31.95 2.10
CA LEU A 87 21.50 -32.50 2.35
C LEU A 87 21.72 -32.81 3.83
N ALA A 88 21.30 -31.91 4.73
CA ALA A 88 21.39 -32.13 6.17
C ALA A 88 20.55 -33.34 6.62
N LEU A 89 19.43 -33.62 5.95
CA LEU A 89 18.59 -34.77 6.24
C LEU A 89 19.26 -36.08 5.82
N VAL A 90 19.93 -36.09 4.66
CA VAL A 90 20.75 -37.24 4.21
C VAL A 90 21.96 -37.45 5.13
N PHE A 91 22.74 -36.41 5.44
CA PHE A 91 23.92 -36.50 6.30
C PHE A 91 23.57 -36.82 7.77
N GLY A 92 22.42 -36.33 8.24
CA GLY A 92 21.86 -36.67 9.55
C GLY A 92 21.27 -38.08 9.65
N CYS A 93 21.34 -38.89 8.59
CA CYS A 93 20.86 -40.28 8.56
C CYS A 93 19.36 -40.43 8.94
N GLY A 94 18.54 -39.39 8.71
CA GLY A 94 17.12 -39.36 9.07
C GLY A 94 16.82 -39.19 10.57
N ASP A 95 17.83 -38.99 11.42
CA ASP A 95 17.66 -38.68 12.85
C ASP A 95 17.49 -37.16 13.04
N SER A 96 16.40 -36.74 13.68
CA SER A 96 16.03 -35.32 13.85
C SER A 96 17.11 -34.51 14.57
N SER A 97 17.81 -35.09 15.56
CA SER A 97 18.85 -34.38 16.31
C SER A 97 20.11 -34.16 15.47
N LYS A 98 20.48 -35.16 14.67
CA LYS A 98 21.69 -35.15 13.84
C LYS A 98 21.51 -34.41 12.52
N THR A 99 20.29 -34.40 12.00
CA THR A 99 19.90 -33.50 10.92
C THR A 99 19.98 -32.04 11.37
N ARG A 100 19.55 -31.73 12.60
CA ARG A 100 19.67 -30.37 13.15
C ARG A 100 21.13 -29.93 13.29
N SER A 101 22.04 -30.79 13.77
CA SER A 101 23.47 -30.44 13.86
C SER A 101 24.11 -30.20 12.50
N TRP A 102 23.84 -31.06 11.51
CA TRP A 102 24.30 -30.85 10.13
C TRP A 102 23.70 -29.62 9.47
N GLN A 103 22.44 -29.29 9.76
CA GLN A 103 21.76 -28.12 9.23
C GLN A 103 22.38 -26.82 9.76
N VAL A 104 22.70 -26.77 11.06
CA VAL A 104 23.38 -25.62 11.67
C VAL A 104 24.77 -25.44 11.08
N ALA A 105 25.57 -26.51 10.99
CA ALA A 105 26.91 -26.46 10.43
C ALA A 105 26.94 -25.96 8.97
N LEU A 106 26.03 -26.48 8.13
CA LEU A 106 25.92 -26.07 6.71
C LEU A 106 25.47 -24.61 6.54
N MET A 107 24.58 -24.12 7.40
CA MET A 107 24.14 -22.71 7.36
C MET A 107 25.24 -21.76 7.82
N GLN A 108 25.95 -22.11 8.91
CA GLN A 108 27.06 -21.31 9.42
C GLN A 108 28.20 -21.21 8.41
N ALA A 109 28.60 -22.33 7.82
CA ALA A 109 29.66 -22.34 6.81
C ALA A 109 29.28 -21.52 5.57
N ARG A 110 28.00 -21.55 5.15
CA ARG A 110 27.51 -20.72 4.04
C ARG A 110 27.58 -19.22 4.34
N GLU A 111 27.21 -18.81 5.54
CA GLU A 111 27.25 -17.40 5.91
C GLU A 111 28.69 -16.88 6.01
N ARG A 112 29.63 -17.72 6.47
CA ARG A 112 31.06 -17.41 6.47
C ARG A 112 31.60 -17.20 5.05
N THR A 113 31.44 -18.17 4.15
CA THR A 113 31.87 -18.01 2.76
C THR A 113 31.22 -16.79 2.06
N ARG A 114 30.00 -16.38 2.47
CA ARG A 114 29.37 -15.15 1.99
C ARG A 114 30.03 -13.88 2.57
N ARG A 115 30.43 -13.91 3.84
CA ARG A 115 31.22 -12.84 4.46
C ARG A 115 32.61 -12.75 3.83
N ASP A 116 33.29 -13.87 3.61
CA ASP A 116 34.63 -13.90 3.00
C ASP A 116 34.60 -13.46 1.54
N GLN A 117 33.54 -13.77 0.78
CA GLN A 117 33.34 -13.22 -0.57
C GLN A 117 33.06 -11.70 -0.56
N ARG A 118 32.49 -11.17 0.53
CA ARG A 118 32.21 -9.75 0.70
C ARG A 118 33.44 -8.99 1.20
N ASN A 119 34.23 -9.59 2.08
CA ASN A 119 35.47 -9.05 2.63
C ASN A 119 36.65 -9.19 1.64
N GLY A 120 36.70 -10.26 0.85
CA GLY A 120 37.68 -10.43 -0.22
C GLY A 120 37.54 -9.44 -1.39
N MET A 121 36.43 -8.69 -1.44
CA MET A 121 36.26 -7.54 -2.35
C MET A 121 36.80 -6.23 -1.72
N ASN A 122 37.18 -6.25 -0.44
CA ASN A 122 37.48 -5.05 0.35
C ASN A 122 38.73 -5.16 1.26
N ASP A 123 39.47 -6.27 1.26
CA ASP A 123 40.59 -6.44 2.18
C ASP A 123 41.91 -5.88 1.63
N GLY A 124 42.10 -4.61 1.96
CA GLY A 124 43.39 -4.08 2.40
C GLY A 124 43.22 -3.32 3.71
N ALA A 125 42.94 -4.00 4.84
CA ALA A 125 43.37 -3.56 6.19
C ALA A 125 42.92 -4.51 7.32
N SER A 126 43.92 -5.25 7.83
CA SER A 126 44.23 -5.58 9.23
C SER A 126 43.22 -6.29 10.17
N ASP A 127 43.72 -7.41 10.69
CA ASP A 127 43.27 -8.20 11.84
C ASP A 127 43.15 -7.41 13.16
N ALA A 128 42.08 -7.72 13.93
CA ALA A 128 42.13 -7.93 15.38
C ALA A 128 40.89 -8.71 15.85
N PRO A 129 41.01 -9.70 16.77
CA PRO A 129 39.89 -10.50 17.23
C PRO A 129 39.16 -9.81 18.40
N SER A 130 37.84 -9.68 18.30
CA SER A 130 36.99 -9.25 19.41
C SER A 130 36.09 -10.41 19.83
N ASP A 131 36.40 -10.96 21.00
CA ASP A 131 35.49 -11.77 21.80
C ASP A 131 34.21 -11.00 22.13
N ALA A 132 33.05 -11.66 22.02
CA ALA A 132 31.86 -11.58 22.90
C ALA A 132 30.61 -12.17 22.17
N PRO A 133 29.50 -12.47 22.86
CA PRO A 133 29.30 -13.61 23.74
C PRO A 133 28.21 -14.55 23.18
N ASN A 134 28.14 -15.75 23.77
CA ASN A 134 27.04 -16.71 23.57
C ASN A 134 25.68 -16.07 23.90
N GLU A 135 24.87 -15.77 22.88
CA GLU A 135 23.42 -15.64 23.05
C GLU A 135 22.69 -16.74 22.28
N THR A 136 21.98 -17.53 23.07
CA THR A 136 21.17 -18.67 22.69
C THR A 136 20.01 -18.19 21.81
N TRP A 137 20.12 -18.38 20.49
CA TRP A 137 19.02 -18.22 19.55
C TRP A 137 17.99 -19.35 19.72
N ALA A 138 17.19 -19.24 20.77
CA ALA A 138 15.95 -19.99 20.88
C ALA A 138 14.96 -19.47 19.81
N GLU A 139 14.78 -20.29 18.77
CA GLU A 139 13.51 -20.54 18.09
C GLU A 139 12.52 -19.36 17.95
N VAL A 140 12.59 -18.63 16.84
CA VAL A 140 11.39 -18.04 16.21
C VAL A 140 11.38 -18.39 14.72
N LYS A 141 10.96 -19.63 14.44
CA LYS A 141 10.43 -19.99 13.13
C LYS A 141 8.97 -19.54 13.08
N SER A 142 8.74 -18.23 12.96
CA SER A 142 7.39 -17.70 12.73
C SER A 142 7.00 -18.05 11.29
N SER A 143 6.02 -18.93 11.13
CA SER A 143 5.23 -19.01 9.90
C SER A 143 4.64 -17.62 9.62
N ARG A 144 5.17 -16.92 8.62
CA ARG A 144 4.71 -15.59 8.20
C ARG A 144 3.26 -15.66 7.70
N THR A 145 2.30 -15.50 8.60
CA THR A 145 0.91 -15.27 8.25
C THR A 145 0.79 -13.89 7.61
N LEU A 146 0.34 -13.82 6.37
CA LEU A 146 0.03 -12.54 5.70
C LEU A 146 -1.08 -11.84 6.47
N THR A 147 -0.76 -10.71 7.10
CA THR A 147 -1.75 -9.84 7.74
C THR A 147 -2.45 -9.00 6.67
N MET A 148 -3.66 -8.53 6.97
CA MET A 148 -4.42 -7.65 6.08
C MET A 148 -3.63 -6.39 5.70
N ALA A 149 -2.89 -5.82 6.66
CA ALA A 149 -2.00 -4.67 6.44
C ALA A 149 -0.93 -4.98 5.37
N ARG A 150 -0.22 -6.12 5.48
CA ARG A 150 0.77 -6.55 4.50
C ARG A 150 0.18 -6.84 3.13
N SER A 151 -1.00 -7.45 3.09
CA SER A 151 -1.67 -7.72 1.81
C SER A 151 -2.03 -6.43 1.07
N TRP A 152 -2.46 -5.38 1.77
CA TRP A 152 -2.77 -4.10 1.13
C TRP A 152 -1.52 -3.26 0.86
N GLU A 153 -0.47 -3.40 1.67
CA GLU A 153 0.82 -2.76 1.41
C GLU A 153 1.41 -3.25 0.08
N SER A 154 1.31 -4.55 -0.23
CA SER A 154 1.77 -5.07 -1.53
C SER A 154 1.02 -4.43 -2.69
N TRP A 155 -0.30 -4.25 -2.60
CA TRP A 155 -1.10 -3.56 -3.64
C TRP A 155 -0.72 -2.08 -3.81
N PHE A 156 -0.29 -1.42 -2.74
CA PHE A 156 0.19 -0.04 -2.76
C PHE A 156 1.70 0.07 -3.04
N SER A 157 2.42 -1.03 -3.23
CA SER A 157 3.84 -0.99 -3.59
C SER A 157 4.02 -0.50 -5.02
N ARG A 158 5.14 0.18 -5.31
CA ARG A 158 5.38 0.89 -6.57
C ARG A 158 5.12 0.05 -7.83
N ASP A 159 5.52 -1.23 -7.81
CA ASP A 159 5.37 -2.15 -8.94
C ASP A 159 3.91 -2.62 -9.15
N ASP A 160 3.08 -2.56 -8.11
CA ASP A 160 1.70 -3.07 -8.11
C ASP A 160 0.64 -1.94 -8.05
N ALA A 161 1.04 -0.69 -7.77
CA ALA A 161 0.14 0.47 -7.75
C ALA A 161 -0.55 0.72 -9.10
N LEU A 162 0.16 0.46 -10.20
CA LEU A 162 -0.42 0.47 -11.54
C LEU A 162 -1.44 -0.66 -11.72
N LYS A 163 -1.18 -1.86 -11.19
CA LYS A 163 -2.13 -2.98 -11.25
C LYS A 163 -3.40 -2.67 -10.47
N LEU A 164 -3.27 -2.03 -9.30
CA LEU A 164 -4.41 -1.56 -8.51
C LEU A 164 -5.24 -0.52 -9.30
N SER A 165 -4.58 0.45 -9.92
CA SER A 165 -5.25 1.47 -10.75
C SER A 165 -5.95 0.85 -11.98
N ILE A 166 -5.31 -0.11 -12.64
CA ILE A 166 -5.88 -0.87 -13.77
C ILE A 166 -7.11 -1.67 -13.32
N LEU A 167 -7.05 -2.33 -12.17
CA LEU A 167 -8.18 -3.10 -11.63
C LEU A 167 -9.39 -2.21 -11.37
N ILE A 168 -9.17 -1.01 -10.81
CA ILE A 168 -10.22 -0.03 -10.56
C ILE A 168 -10.81 0.49 -11.87
N TRP A 169 -9.98 0.80 -12.86
CA TRP A 169 -10.45 1.19 -14.19
C TRP A 169 -11.19 0.08 -14.90
N ALA A 170 -10.78 -1.18 -14.73
CA ALA A 170 -11.52 -2.32 -15.24
C ALA A 170 -12.90 -2.42 -14.60
N ALA A 171 -13.00 -2.28 -13.27
CA ALA A 171 -14.28 -2.25 -12.55
C ALA A 171 -15.16 -1.06 -13.00
N TYR A 172 -14.56 0.12 -13.18
CA TYR A 172 -15.22 1.30 -13.75
C TYR A 172 -15.73 1.04 -15.18
N ALA A 173 -14.92 0.44 -16.04
CA ALA A 173 -15.28 0.14 -17.43
C ALA A 173 -16.39 -0.90 -17.51
N VAL A 174 -16.35 -1.95 -16.68
CA VAL A 174 -17.43 -2.95 -16.56
C VAL A 174 -18.71 -2.29 -16.10
N ASN A 175 -18.66 -1.42 -15.09
CA ASN A 175 -19.82 -0.66 -14.64
C ASN A 175 -20.36 0.25 -15.74
N GLY A 176 -19.50 0.99 -16.44
CA GLY A 176 -19.88 1.85 -17.56
C GLY A 176 -20.52 1.07 -18.71
N LEU A 177 -19.95 -0.07 -19.08
CA LEU A 177 -20.45 -0.95 -20.14
C LEU A 177 -21.79 -1.57 -19.75
N ALA A 178 -21.97 -2.02 -18.50
CA ALA A 178 -23.25 -2.49 -18.01
C ALA A 178 -24.33 -1.40 -18.12
N ASN A 179 -23.98 -0.15 -17.86
CA ASN A 179 -24.90 0.99 -18.02
C ASN A 179 -25.18 1.32 -19.48
N GLY A 180 -24.22 1.08 -20.38
CA GLY A 180 -24.44 1.20 -21.82
C GLY A 180 -25.39 0.15 -22.35
N ILE A 181 -25.18 -1.12 -21.99
CA ILE A 181 -26.05 -2.24 -22.40
C ILE A 181 -27.49 -2.00 -21.92
N LEU A 182 -27.65 -1.46 -20.71
CA LEU A 182 -28.95 -1.20 -20.12
C LEU A 182 -29.56 0.16 -20.50
N GLY A 183 -28.89 0.94 -21.36
CA GLY A 183 -29.41 2.22 -21.85
C GLY A 183 -29.44 3.35 -20.81
N ILE A 184 -28.68 3.25 -19.71
CA ILE A 184 -28.65 4.28 -18.63
C ILE A 184 -27.41 5.21 -18.67
N LEU A 185 -26.67 5.22 -19.79
CA LEU A 185 -25.52 6.12 -19.96
C LEU A 185 -25.94 7.59 -19.90
N SER A 186 -27.01 7.93 -20.60
CA SER A 186 -27.65 9.25 -20.63
C SER A 186 -29.15 9.04 -20.76
N VAL A 187 -29.91 9.39 -19.72
CA VAL A 187 -31.37 9.29 -19.71
C VAL A 187 -31.96 10.54 -19.13
N SER A 188 -33.07 10.99 -19.70
CA SER A 188 -33.84 12.11 -19.17
C SER A 188 -35.20 11.67 -18.63
N TYR A 189 -35.65 12.33 -17.56
CA TYR A 189 -37.01 12.17 -17.04
C TYR A 189 -37.63 13.53 -16.72
N SER A 190 -38.94 13.63 -16.90
CA SER A 190 -39.69 14.83 -16.56
C SER A 190 -39.94 14.88 -15.05
N VAL A 191 -39.30 15.83 -14.36
CA VAL A 191 -39.58 16.15 -12.94
C VAL A 191 -40.91 16.91 -12.85
N MET A 192 -41.13 17.81 -13.80
CA MET A 192 -42.34 18.61 -14.00
C MET A 192 -42.62 18.70 -15.51
N PRO A 193 -43.84 19.06 -15.94
CA PRO A 193 -44.18 19.12 -17.38
C PRO A 193 -43.24 19.98 -18.22
N SER A 194 -42.63 21.01 -17.63
CA SER A 194 -41.69 21.93 -18.28
C SER A 194 -40.21 21.60 -18.05
N LEU A 195 -39.88 20.61 -17.21
CA LEU A 195 -38.51 20.31 -16.80
C LEU A 195 -38.17 18.83 -16.99
N SER A 196 -37.35 18.56 -18.01
CA SER A 196 -36.73 17.26 -18.24
C SER A 196 -35.27 17.28 -17.78
N LYS A 197 -34.89 16.36 -16.89
CA LYS A 197 -33.59 16.30 -16.22
C LYS A 197 -32.78 15.10 -16.66
N GLU A 198 -31.50 15.30 -16.94
CA GLU A 198 -30.56 14.27 -17.37
C GLU A 198 -29.88 13.57 -16.17
N VAL A 199 -30.21 12.30 -15.96
CA VAL A 199 -29.73 11.47 -14.84
C VAL A 199 -29.14 10.16 -15.36
N GLY A 200 -28.05 10.30 -16.10
CA GLY A 200 -27.27 9.17 -16.61
C GLY A 200 -25.92 9.02 -15.91
N PHE A 201 -25.25 7.90 -16.17
CA PHE A 201 -23.87 7.67 -15.72
C PHE A 201 -22.90 8.81 -16.10
N LEU A 202 -23.05 9.37 -17.31
CA LEU A 202 -22.18 10.43 -17.82
C LEU A 202 -22.38 11.78 -17.11
N TRP A 203 -23.57 12.03 -16.57
CA TRP A 203 -23.96 13.30 -15.97
C TRP A 203 -23.60 13.42 -14.49
N ALA A 204 -22.93 12.41 -13.94
CA ALA A 204 -22.59 12.34 -12.53
C ALA A 204 -21.07 12.39 -12.32
N PRO A 205 -20.52 13.51 -11.81
CA PRO A 205 -19.08 13.67 -11.58
C PRO A 205 -18.46 12.60 -10.65
N THR A 206 -19.24 12.02 -9.75
CA THR A 206 -18.78 10.91 -8.88
C THR A 206 -18.49 9.64 -9.66
N TRP A 207 -19.13 9.48 -10.82
CA TRP A 207 -18.99 8.31 -11.66
C TRP A 207 -18.02 8.56 -12.81
N THR A 208 -17.72 9.81 -13.16
CA THR A 208 -16.78 10.13 -14.23
C THR A 208 -15.44 10.65 -13.70
N VAL A 209 -15.43 11.81 -13.06
CA VAL A 209 -14.22 12.51 -12.61
C VAL A 209 -13.50 11.76 -11.49
N LEU A 210 -14.24 11.30 -10.48
CA LEU A 210 -13.69 10.61 -9.32
C LEU A 210 -12.89 9.34 -9.70
N PRO A 211 -13.45 8.36 -10.43
CA PRO A 211 -12.74 7.13 -10.74
C PRO A 211 -11.68 7.28 -11.85
N VAL A 212 -11.88 8.19 -12.81
CA VAL A 212 -10.96 8.34 -13.95
C VAL A 212 -9.74 9.18 -13.57
N LEU A 213 -9.91 10.21 -12.73
CA LEU A 213 -8.85 11.18 -12.43
C LEU A 213 -8.42 11.15 -10.97
N ILE A 214 -9.35 11.36 -10.04
CA ILE A 214 -9.01 11.62 -8.63
C ILE A 214 -8.39 10.38 -7.96
N LEU A 215 -9.04 9.22 -8.14
CA LEU A 215 -8.65 7.98 -7.48
C LEU A 215 -7.29 7.43 -7.96
N PRO A 216 -6.98 7.36 -9.28
CA PRO A 216 -5.65 6.96 -9.74
C PRO A 216 -4.54 7.90 -9.27
N LEU A 217 -4.78 9.23 -9.29
CA LEU A 217 -3.81 10.19 -8.78
C LEU A 217 -3.53 9.98 -7.29
N PHE A 218 -4.57 9.74 -6.49
CA PHE A 218 -4.41 9.41 -5.07
C PHE A 218 -3.55 8.15 -4.86
N ILE A 219 -3.86 7.06 -5.59
CA ILE A 219 -3.14 5.79 -5.47
C ILE A 219 -1.67 5.97 -5.78
N VAL A 220 -1.35 6.55 -6.94
CA VAL A 220 0.04 6.75 -7.36
C VAL A 220 0.80 7.58 -6.32
N ARG A 221 0.21 8.66 -5.80
CA ARG A 221 0.88 9.53 -4.82
C ARG A 221 1.18 8.83 -3.50
N VAL A 222 0.20 8.11 -2.95
CA VAL A 222 0.40 7.36 -1.70
C VAL A 222 1.38 6.22 -1.90
N SER A 223 1.27 5.48 -3.02
CA SER A 223 2.15 4.38 -3.37
C SER A 223 3.61 4.79 -3.56
N ASP A 224 3.86 5.89 -4.27
CA ASP A 224 5.21 6.41 -4.47
C ASP A 224 5.85 6.79 -3.12
N THR A 225 5.07 7.46 -2.24
CA THR A 225 5.55 7.86 -0.91
C THR A 225 5.79 6.64 -0.02
N LEU A 226 4.91 5.65 -0.06
CA LEU A 226 5.03 4.41 0.70
C LEU A 226 6.27 3.61 0.27
N ALA A 227 6.47 3.46 -1.03
CA ALA A 227 7.62 2.76 -1.58
C ALA A 227 8.93 3.51 -1.28
N HIS A 228 8.92 4.85 -1.41
CA HIS A 228 10.07 5.69 -1.05
C HIS A 228 10.41 5.56 0.43
N TRP A 229 9.43 5.66 1.33
CA TRP A 229 9.62 5.53 2.76
C TRP A 229 10.21 4.17 3.11
N ARG A 230 9.64 3.08 2.58
CA ARG A 230 10.09 1.71 2.86
C ARG A 230 11.52 1.45 2.41
N THR A 231 11.90 1.93 1.22
CA THR A 231 13.17 1.56 0.59
C THR A 231 14.30 2.52 0.94
N TYR A 232 14.01 3.81 1.12
CA TYR A 232 15.05 4.85 1.27
C TYR A 232 14.81 5.74 2.50
N GLY A 233 13.61 6.32 2.61
CA GLY A 233 13.34 7.37 3.59
C GLY A 233 13.51 6.91 5.04
N ARG A 234 13.11 5.68 5.35
CA ARG A 234 13.27 5.10 6.68
C ARG A 234 14.74 4.90 7.07
N CYS A 235 15.58 4.53 6.11
CA CYS A 235 16.98 4.19 6.36
C CYS A 235 17.83 5.43 6.62
N ARG A 236 17.52 6.56 6.01
CA ARG A 236 18.11 7.87 6.36
C ARG A 236 17.92 8.30 7.82
N LEU A 237 17.00 7.66 8.54
CA LEU A 237 16.77 7.91 9.96
C LEU A 237 17.38 6.85 10.86
N LEU A 238 18.07 5.83 10.34
CA LEU A 238 18.68 4.75 11.13
C LEU A 238 20.18 4.97 11.32
N GLU A 239 20.70 4.58 12.49
CA GLU A 239 22.11 4.65 12.82
C GLU A 239 22.92 3.65 11.96
N ASN A 240 24.05 4.09 11.38
CA ASN A 240 24.96 3.29 10.54
C ASN A 240 24.41 2.77 9.20
N SER A 241 23.32 3.32 8.66
CA SER A 241 22.90 2.99 7.29
C SER A 241 23.80 3.71 6.27
N SER A 242 24.50 2.97 5.40
CA SER A 242 25.01 3.56 4.16
C SER A 242 23.82 4.12 3.36
N ILE A 243 24.01 5.30 2.76
CA ILE A 243 23.00 6.15 2.10
C ILE A 243 22.06 5.39 1.12
N ASP A 244 22.44 4.20 0.67
CA ASP A 244 21.79 3.49 -0.43
C ASP A 244 21.07 2.16 -0.09
N ASP A 245 21.23 1.55 1.11
CA ASP A 245 20.62 0.23 1.37
C ASP A 245 20.17 -0.01 2.82
N CYS A 246 18.90 -0.39 2.98
CA CYS A 246 18.32 -0.85 4.25
C CYS A 246 18.81 -2.26 4.62
N ASN A 247 19.14 -2.49 5.90
CA ASN A 247 19.48 -3.82 6.37
C ASN A 247 18.21 -4.71 6.37
N PRO A 248 18.28 -6.02 6.05
CA PRO A 248 17.16 -6.95 6.21
C PRO A 248 16.41 -6.88 7.56
N ASN A 249 17.09 -6.47 8.64
CA ASN A 249 16.47 -6.25 9.95
C ASN A 249 15.51 -5.04 9.96
N ASP A 250 15.79 -4.00 9.18
CA ASP A 250 14.97 -2.78 9.10
C ASP A 250 13.68 -3.03 8.33
N VAL A 251 13.78 -3.85 7.28
CA VAL A 251 12.61 -4.35 6.53
C VAL A 251 11.73 -5.19 7.46
N ALA A 252 12.34 -6.06 8.27
CA ALA A 252 11.60 -6.85 9.26
C ALA A 252 10.94 -5.98 10.35
N ALA A 253 11.56 -4.86 10.74
CA ALA A 253 11.00 -3.91 11.71
C ALA A 253 9.77 -3.17 11.16
N TRP A 254 9.82 -2.76 9.88
CA TRP A 254 8.64 -2.21 9.18
C TRP A 254 7.50 -3.23 9.11
N ASP A 255 7.83 -4.46 8.69
CA ASP A 255 6.88 -5.56 8.58
C ASP A 255 6.21 -5.88 9.92
N ALA A 256 6.95 -5.84 11.03
CA ALA A 256 6.42 -6.05 12.38
C ALA A 256 5.48 -4.90 12.81
N ARG A 257 5.81 -3.67 12.41
CA ARG A 257 4.98 -2.50 12.70
C ARG A 257 3.65 -2.53 11.94
N LEU A 258 3.68 -2.95 10.68
CA LEU A 258 2.46 -3.17 9.89
C LEU A 258 1.59 -4.26 10.50
N ASP A 259 2.16 -5.37 10.95
CA ASP A 259 1.41 -6.43 11.65
C ASP A 259 0.72 -5.92 12.92
N GLY A 260 1.39 -5.07 13.69
CA GLY A 260 0.83 -4.41 14.86
C GLY A 260 -0.34 -3.46 14.55
N THR A 261 -0.55 -3.10 13.29
CA THR A 261 -1.63 -2.21 12.83
C THR A 261 -2.70 -2.94 12.02
N ALA A 262 -2.78 -4.27 12.07
CA ALA A 262 -3.77 -5.04 11.31
C ALA A 262 -5.24 -4.74 11.68
N LEU A 263 -5.54 -4.48 12.97
CA LEU A 263 -6.89 -4.24 13.46
C LEU A 263 -7.61 -3.08 12.75
N PRO A 264 -7.01 -1.89 12.61
CA PRO A 264 -7.70 -0.80 11.95
C PRO A 264 -7.87 -1.00 10.43
N PHE A 265 -7.02 -1.77 9.74
CA PHE A 265 -7.30 -2.17 8.35
C PHE A 265 -8.53 -3.07 8.24
N TRP A 266 -8.70 -4.01 9.18
CA TRP A 266 -9.93 -4.81 9.27
C TRP A 266 -11.16 -3.95 9.59
N ALA A 267 -11.04 -2.99 10.51
CA ALA A 267 -12.11 -2.06 10.82
C ALA A 267 -12.53 -1.24 9.59
N ILE A 268 -11.56 -0.76 8.80
CA ILE A 268 -11.82 -0.06 7.53
C ILE A 268 -12.56 -0.98 6.54
N LEU A 269 -12.14 -2.24 6.39
CA LEU A 269 -12.81 -3.20 5.51
C LEU A 269 -14.28 -3.40 5.93
N LEU A 270 -14.51 -3.67 7.21
CA LEU A 270 -15.86 -3.91 7.76
C LEU A 270 -16.73 -2.66 7.64
N LEU A 271 -16.18 -1.47 7.88
CA LEU A 271 -16.87 -0.21 7.70
C LEU A 271 -17.30 -0.01 6.24
N CYS A 272 -16.41 -0.27 5.28
CA CYS A 272 -16.71 -0.09 3.87
C CYS A 272 -17.72 -1.13 3.36
N LEU A 273 -17.54 -2.41 3.66
CA LEU A 273 -18.46 -3.45 3.19
C LEU A 273 -19.80 -3.41 3.93
N GLY A 274 -19.79 -3.26 5.26
CA GLY A 274 -20.99 -3.25 6.08
C GLY A 274 -21.71 -1.91 6.07
N GLY A 275 -20.99 -0.81 6.33
CA GLY A 275 -21.57 0.52 6.45
C GLY A 275 -21.82 1.20 5.11
N VAL A 276 -20.79 1.31 4.26
CA VAL A 276 -20.91 2.05 2.98
C VAL A 276 -21.66 1.24 1.93
N PHE A 277 -21.36 -0.05 1.79
CA PHE A 277 -22.05 -0.91 0.82
C PHE A 277 -23.38 -1.42 1.36
N LEU A 278 -23.37 -2.37 2.31
CA LEU A 278 -24.59 -3.10 2.69
C LEU A 278 -25.66 -2.18 3.31
N ALA A 279 -25.30 -1.33 4.28
CA ALA A 279 -26.29 -0.49 4.95
C ALA A 279 -26.88 0.59 4.03
N GLN A 280 -26.09 1.23 3.17
CA GLN A 280 -26.61 2.23 2.22
C GLN A 280 -27.41 1.57 1.09
N TRP A 281 -26.90 0.50 0.50
CA TRP A 281 -27.60 -0.18 -0.60
C TRP A 281 -28.92 -0.80 -0.13
N ALA A 282 -28.91 -1.57 0.97
CA ALA A 282 -30.11 -2.20 1.49
C ALA A 282 -31.06 -1.19 2.12
N GLY A 283 -30.54 -0.25 2.91
CA GLY A 283 -31.34 0.72 3.66
C GLY A 283 -31.98 1.81 2.79
N ILE A 284 -31.32 2.21 1.70
CA ILE A 284 -31.83 3.25 0.79
C ILE A 284 -32.42 2.60 -0.47
N CYS A 285 -31.60 1.98 -1.31
CA CYS A 285 -32.05 1.52 -2.63
C CYS A 285 -33.01 0.33 -2.56
N LEU A 286 -32.66 -0.73 -1.84
CA LEU A 286 -33.52 -1.93 -1.80
C LEU A 286 -34.86 -1.63 -1.13
N ARG A 287 -34.85 -0.82 -0.07
CA ARG A 287 -36.06 -0.34 0.59
C ARG A 287 -36.96 0.46 -0.37
N LEU A 288 -36.41 1.42 -1.10
CA LEU A 288 -37.18 2.23 -2.06
C LEU A 288 -37.74 1.38 -3.21
N TYR A 289 -37.03 0.35 -3.68
CA TYR A 289 -37.58 -0.58 -4.67
C TYR A 289 -38.71 -1.45 -4.14
N ALA A 290 -38.68 -1.78 -2.84
CA ALA A 290 -39.74 -2.54 -2.19
C ALA A 290 -41.00 -1.69 -1.97
N GLU A 291 -40.83 -0.43 -1.57
CA GLU A 291 -41.92 0.53 -1.38
C GLU A 291 -42.54 0.97 -2.73
N GLY A 292 -41.75 1.01 -3.80
CA GLY A 292 -42.23 1.26 -5.16
C GLY A 292 -42.42 2.74 -5.51
N GLU A 293 -42.11 3.65 -4.59
CA GLU A 293 -42.20 5.09 -4.79
C GLU A 293 -40.90 5.78 -4.34
N ALA A 294 -40.46 6.80 -5.09
CA ALA A 294 -39.27 7.57 -4.74
C ALA A 294 -39.52 8.64 -3.65
N GLY A 295 -40.78 9.05 -3.45
CA GLY A 295 -41.14 10.11 -2.50
C GLY A 295 -40.41 11.43 -2.77
N LEU A 296 -39.81 12.01 -1.72
CA LEU A 296 -39.02 13.27 -1.77
C LEU A 296 -37.52 13.03 -2.02
N TYR A 297 -37.10 11.78 -2.25
CA TYR A 297 -35.69 11.47 -2.48
C TYR A 297 -35.24 11.91 -3.88
N GLN A 298 -33.98 12.34 -3.97
CA GLN A 298 -33.36 12.63 -5.25
C GLN A 298 -33.31 11.40 -6.13
N VAL A 299 -33.95 11.49 -7.31
CA VAL A 299 -33.89 10.43 -8.32
C VAL A 299 -32.57 10.57 -9.07
N ASP A 300 -31.62 9.71 -8.72
CA ASP A 300 -30.39 9.51 -9.46
C ASP A 300 -30.55 8.34 -10.46
N ARG A 301 -29.45 8.02 -11.16
CA ARG A 301 -29.39 6.88 -12.08
C ARG A 301 -29.82 5.56 -11.43
N ASN A 302 -29.49 5.36 -10.15
CA ASN A 302 -29.83 4.11 -9.47
C ASN A 302 -31.33 4.05 -9.20
N LEU A 303 -31.98 5.15 -8.83
CA LEU A 303 -33.42 5.17 -8.52
C LEU A 303 -34.33 5.45 -9.73
N LEU A 304 -33.79 5.67 -10.93
CA LEU A 304 -34.52 6.03 -12.15
C LEU A 304 -35.71 5.10 -12.46
N THR A 305 -35.57 3.81 -12.16
CA THR A 305 -36.57 2.77 -12.41
C THR A 305 -37.89 2.99 -11.68
N LEU A 306 -37.87 3.75 -10.58
CA LEU A 306 -39.07 4.11 -9.82
C LEU A 306 -39.95 5.11 -10.58
N VAL A 307 -39.34 5.92 -11.45
CA VAL A 307 -40.04 6.96 -12.23
C VAL A 307 -40.27 6.52 -13.68
N ARG A 308 -39.32 5.78 -14.25
CA ARG A 308 -39.38 5.30 -15.65
C ARG A 308 -39.16 3.78 -15.69
N PRO A 309 -40.16 2.97 -15.30
CA PRO A 309 -40.03 1.52 -15.25
C PRO A 309 -39.88 0.88 -16.63
N GLU A 310 -40.16 1.59 -17.73
CA GLU A 310 -40.04 1.06 -19.09
C GLU A 310 -38.60 0.75 -19.55
N PHE A 311 -37.57 1.33 -18.90
CA PHE A 311 -36.18 1.10 -19.32
C PHE A 311 -35.61 -0.21 -18.77
N ILE A 312 -35.84 -0.51 -17.49
CA ILE A 312 -35.23 -1.63 -16.78
C ILE A 312 -36.21 -2.20 -15.77
N GLY A 313 -36.25 -3.53 -15.61
CA GLY A 313 -37.03 -4.15 -14.54
C GLY A 313 -36.42 -3.92 -13.15
N ARG A 314 -37.25 -3.81 -12.11
CA ARG A 314 -36.81 -3.50 -10.73
C ARG A 314 -35.64 -4.38 -10.25
N GLY A 315 -35.65 -5.67 -10.57
CA GLY A 315 -34.58 -6.60 -10.20
C GLY A 315 -33.22 -6.29 -10.84
N ALA A 316 -33.22 -5.94 -12.13
CA ALA A 316 -31.99 -5.56 -12.83
C ALA A 316 -31.43 -4.22 -12.30
N SER A 317 -32.30 -3.27 -11.95
CA SER A 317 -31.86 -2.01 -11.31
C SER A 317 -31.34 -2.21 -9.89
N ALA A 318 -31.95 -3.10 -9.10
CA ALA A 318 -31.44 -3.49 -7.80
C ALA A 318 -30.03 -4.11 -7.89
N PHE A 319 -29.78 -4.93 -8.91
CA PHE A 319 -28.46 -5.51 -9.15
C PHE A 319 -27.41 -4.48 -9.60
N ILE A 320 -27.76 -3.57 -10.51
CA ILE A 320 -26.83 -2.54 -10.98
C ILE A 320 -26.52 -1.52 -9.87
N SER A 321 -27.53 -1.13 -9.09
CA SER A 321 -27.30 -0.30 -7.92
C SER A 321 -26.40 -1.02 -6.91
N MET A 322 -26.57 -2.32 -6.68
CA MET A 322 -25.67 -3.12 -5.83
C MET A 322 -24.22 -3.02 -6.30
N LEU A 323 -23.95 -3.21 -7.59
CA LEU A 323 -22.59 -3.05 -8.16
C LEU A 323 -22.07 -1.62 -7.99
N GLY A 324 -22.93 -0.61 -8.14
CA GLY A 324 -22.57 0.78 -7.88
C GLY A 324 -22.17 1.04 -6.42
N TYR A 325 -22.96 0.60 -5.44
CA TYR A 325 -22.62 0.77 -4.04
C TYR A 325 -21.38 -0.05 -3.64
N LEU A 326 -21.19 -1.24 -4.21
CA LEU A 326 -19.98 -2.03 -4.01
C LEU A 326 -18.74 -1.31 -4.54
N TYR A 327 -18.83 -0.74 -5.75
CA TYR A 327 -17.77 0.10 -6.31
C TYR A 327 -17.52 1.33 -5.44
N SER A 328 -18.57 1.88 -4.83
CA SER A 328 -18.45 3.00 -3.91
C SER A 328 -17.72 2.67 -2.63
N ALA A 329 -18.05 1.53 -2.02
CA ALA A 329 -17.30 1.00 -0.89
C ALA A 329 -15.84 0.72 -1.25
N LEU A 330 -15.56 0.25 -2.47
CA LEU A 330 -14.19 -0.01 -2.92
C LEU A 330 -13.34 1.26 -2.97
N TYR A 331 -13.81 2.35 -3.59
CA TYR A 331 -13.00 3.59 -3.60
C TYR A 331 -12.87 4.21 -2.21
N VAL A 332 -13.89 4.15 -1.36
CA VAL A 332 -13.79 4.64 0.04
C VAL A 332 -12.77 3.81 0.81
N PHE A 333 -12.79 2.49 0.62
CA PHE A 333 -11.81 1.59 1.21
C PHE A 333 -10.38 1.95 0.80
N ILE A 334 -10.14 2.24 -0.49
CA ILE A 334 -8.82 2.67 -0.99
C ILE A 334 -8.38 3.99 -0.34
N PHE A 335 -9.26 4.99 -0.29
CA PHE A 335 -8.95 6.27 0.36
C PHE A 335 -8.57 6.08 1.83
N LEU A 336 -9.39 5.36 2.60
CA LEU A 336 -9.15 5.14 4.03
C LEU A 336 -7.87 4.31 4.28
N THR A 337 -7.63 3.30 3.45
CA THR A 337 -6.42 2.47 3.51
C THR A 337 -5.16 3.30 3.21
N GLY A 338 -5.20 4.17 2.19
CA GLY A 338 -4.11 5.08 1.88
C GLY A 338 -3.84 6.09 2.99
N LEU A 339 -4.89 6.66 3.60
CA LEU A 339 -4.74 7.52 4.78
C LEU A 339 -4.16 6.77 5.99
N MET A 340 -4.52 5.50 6.18
CA MET A 340 -3.93 4.67 7.22
C MET A 340 -2.44 4.46 6.99
N PHE A 341 -1.99 4.19 5.76
CA PHE A 341 -0.56 4.09 5.47
C PHE A 341 0.18 5.39 5.80
N LEU A 342 -0.38 6.55 5.45
CA LEU A 342 0.19 7.85 5.84
C LEU A 342 0.29 8.03 7.35
N PHE A 343 -0.74 7.61 8.10
CA PHE A 343 -0.71 7.63 9.56
C PHE A 343 0.38 6.73 10.15
N VAL A 344 0.55 5.52 9.60
CA VAL A 344 1.59 4.58 10.01
C VAL A 344 2.97 5.14 9.71
N MET A 345 3.20 5.65 8.49
CA MET A 345 4.47 6.29 8.08
C MET A 345 4.81 7.49 8.98
N ALA A 346 3.88 8.42 9.20
CA ALA A 346 4.12 9.60 10.04
C ALA A 346 4.44 9.22 11.49
N GLY A 347 3.78 8.18 12.03
CA GLY A 347 4.09 7.67 13.37
C GLY A 347 5.43 6.94 13.43
N ASP A 348 5.85 6.31 12.33
CA ASP A 348 7.13 5.62 12.23
C ASP A 348 8.28 6.62 12.21
N TYR A 349 8.15 7.66 11.37
CA TYR A 349 9.03 8.82 11.35
C TYR A 349 9.19 9.46 12.73
N GLU A 350 8.09 9.75 13.44
CA GLU A 350 8.13 10.33 14.79
C GLU A 350 8.89 9.43 15.77
N THR A 351 8.74 8.11 15.64
CA THR A 351 9.40 7.15 16.54
C THR A 351 10.91 7.13 16.28
N LEU A 352 11.33 7.00 15.02
CA LEU A 352 12.74 6.97 14.62
C LEU A 352 13.46 8.28 14.98
N ALA A 353 12.84 9.41 14.66
CA ALA A 353 13.36 10.74 14.96
C ALA A 353 13.57 11.01 16.46
N ARG A 354 12.84 10.31 17.35
CA ARG A 354 12.98 10.46 18.81
C ARG A 354 14.00 9.55 19.46
N HIS A 355 14.22 8.37 18.88
CA HIS A 355 15.11 7.35 19.47
C HIS A 355 16.57 7.59 19.07
N ASN A 356 16.83 8.21 17.92
CA ASN A 356 18.18 8.42 17.42
C ASN A 356 18.70 9.83 17.75
N LYS A 357 18.77 10.15 19.04
CA LYS A 357 19.28 11.44 19.53
C LYS A 357 20.80 11.58 19.46
N ASP A 358 21.51 10.45 19.48
CA ASP A 358 22.98 10.40 19.61
C ASP A 358 23.67 9.84 18.35
N ALA A 359 22.91 9.48 17.31
CA ALA A 359 23.43 8.92 16.07
C ALA A 359 23.91 10.01 15.11
N GLU A 360 25.03 9.79 14.40
CA GLU A 360 25.51 10.65 13.31
C GLU A 360 24.57 10.58 12.09
N ILE A 361 23.40 11.22 12.20
CA ILE A 361 22.41 11.29 11.13
C ILE A 361 22.56 12.61 10.36
N GLU A 362 22.39 12.56 9.05
CA GLU A 362 22.24 13.76 8.23
C GLU A 362 20.87 14.42 8.50
N HIS A 363 20.85 15.32 9.47
CA HIS A 363 19.63 15.95 10.00
C HIS A 363 18.79 16.66 8.92
N GLY A 364 19.42 17.27 7.91
CA GLY A 364 18.74 17.91 6.79
C GLY A 364 17.92 16.92 5.95
N ALA A 365 18.54 15.79 5.56
CA ALA A 365 17.87 14.73 4.83
C ALA A 365 16.73 14.11 5.65
N ALA A 366 16.95 13.84 6.95
CA ALA A 366 15.91 13.32 7.84
C ALA A 366 14.71 14.28 8.01
N ILE A 367 14.93 15.59 8.09
CA ILE A 367 13.84 16.59 8.13
C ILE A 367 13.07 16.64 6.80
N GLN A 368 13.78 16.46 5.68
CA GLN A 368 13.20 16.41 4.34
C GLN A 368 12.25 15.22 4.21
N GLU A 369 12.64 14.01 4.66
CA GLU A 369 11.79 12.81 4.61
C GLU A 369 10.45 13.01 5.35
N GLY A 370 10.47 13.61 6.53
CA GLY A 370 9.24 13.95 7.27
C GLY A 370 8.36 14.93 6.49
N SER A 371 8.98 15.91 5.83
CA SER A 371 8.27 16.89 5.00
C SER A 371 7.58 16.23 3.80
N TRP A 372 8.20 15.24 3.16
CA TRP A 372 7.59 14.45 2.09
C TRP A 372 6.33 13.71 2.56
N ILE A 373 6.36 13.09 3.74
CA ILE A 373 5.19 12.41 4.32
C ILE A 373 4.07 13.42 4.59
N ALA A 374 4.38 14.58 5.18
CA ALA A 374 3.39 15.61 5.48
C ALA A 374 2.77 16.21 4.20
N LEU A 375 3.56 16.40 3.15
CA LEU A 375 3.09 16.87 1.85
C LEU A 375 2.20 15.81 1.17
N CYS A 376 2.56 14.53 1.23
CA CYS A 376 1.69 13.47 0.71
C CYS A 376 0.36 13.38 1.49
N ALA A 377 0.39 13.56 2.81
CA ALA A 377 -0.84 13.63 3.61
C ALA A 377 -1.72 14.83 3.22
N PHE A 378 -1.11 15.94 2.82
CA PHE A 378 -1.83 17.09 2.31
C PHE A 378 -2.44 16.82 0.92
N ASP A 379 -1.68 16.24 0.00
CA ASP A 379 -2.16 15.85 -1.32
C ASP A 379 -3.32 14.84 -1.21
N ALA A 380 -3.20 13.88 -0.29
CA ALA A 380 -4.28 12.95 0.04
C ALA A 380 -5.56 13.66 0.50
N ALA A 381 -5.44 14.66 1.39
CA ALA A 381 -6.58 15.46 1.83
C ALA A 381 -7.19 16.29 0.67
N LEU A 382 -6.36 16.82 -0.25
CA LEU A 382 -6.85 17.49 -1.46
C LEU A 382 -7.66 16.54 -2.34
N PHE A 383 -7.17 15.33 -2.61
CA PHE A 383 -7.91 14.35 -3.42
C PHE A 383 -9.23 13.94 -2.77
N LEU A 384 -9.27 13.75 -1.46
CA LEU A 384 -10.53 13.50 -0.73
C LEU A 384 -11.49 14.69 -0.85
N GLY A 385 -10.99 15.93 -0.78
CA GLY A 385 -11.82 17.12 -0.95
C GLY A 385 -12.34 17.27 -2.39
N TRP A 386 -11.52 16.96 -3.40
CA TRP A 386 -12.00 16.89 -4.80
C TRP A 386 -13.07 15.83 -4.98
N ALA A 387 -12.92 14.66 -4.33
CA ALA A 387 -13.93 13.61 -4.33
C ALA A 387 -15.24 14.06 -3.67
N ALA A 388 -15.15 14.74 -2.52
CA ALA A 388 -16.31 15.30 -1.83
C ALA A 388 -17.02 16.36 -2.67
N ILE A 389 -16.27 17.21 -3.39
CA ILE A 389 -16.81 18.19 -4.34
C ILE A 389 -17.56 17.47 -5.46
N ALA A 390 -17.02 16.41 -6.06
CA ALA A 390 -17.70 15.66 -7.11
C ALA A 390 -19.04 15.08 -6.64
N ILE A 391 -19.09 14.55 -5.40
CA ILE A 391 -20.32 14.03 -4.78
C ILE A 391 -21.32 15.16 -4.49
N LYS A 392 -20.84 16.28 -3.94
CA LYS A 392 -21.69 17.44 -3.65
C LYS A 392 -22.25 18.09 -4.91
N LEU A 393 -21.46 18.18 -5.98
CA LEU A 393 -21.88 18.71 -7.28
C LEU A 393 -23.03 17.89 -7.85
N GLN A 394 -22.92 16.56 -7.85
CA GLN A 394 -24.03 15.71 -8.29
C GLN A 394 -25.27 15.92 -7.43
N ALA A 395 -25.13 15.89 -6.10
CA ALA A 395 -26.25 16.06 -5.19
C ALA A 395 -26.93 17.43 -5.35
N ALA A 396 -26.15 18.51 -5.44
CA ALA A 396 -26.68 19.86 -5.61
C ALA A 396 -27.34 20.06 -6.97
N TYR A 397 -26.75 19.52 -8.05
CA TYR A 397 -27.38 19.51 -9.36
C TYR A 397 -28.74 18.80 -9.33
N LEU A 398 -28.85 17.63 -8.68
CA LEU A 398 -30.12 16.91 -8.57
C LEU A 398 -31.19 17.69 -7.78
N SER A 399 -30.79 18.65 -6.94
CA SER A 399 -31.69 19.61 -6.29
C SER A 399 -31.93 20.91 -7.05
N SER A 400 -31.31 21.13 -8.22
CA SER A 400 -31.53 22.34 -9.03
C SER A 400 -32.68 22.20 -10.03
N ASP A 401 -33.13 23.30 -10.63
CA ASP A 401 -34.07 23.29 -11.75
C ASP A 401 -33.40 23.19 -13.14
N ALA A 402 -32.09 22.95 -13.18
CA ALA A 402 -31.36 22.85 -14.44
C ALA A 402 -31.56 21.47 -15.10
N PRO A 403 -31.64 21.40 -16.45
CA PRO A 403 -31.81 20.15 -17.19
C PRO A 403 -30.57 19.27 -17.09
N ASN A 404 -29.36 19.84 -17.11
CA ASN A 404 -28.10 19.09 -16.96
C ASN A 404 -27.06 19.86 -16.15
N ILE A 405 -26.06 19.12 -15.65
CA ILE A 405 -25.05 19.66 -14.74
C ILE A 405 -24.16 20.73 -15.39
N ALA A 406 -23.91 20.61 -16.70
CA ALA A 406 -23.10 21.57 -17.44
C ALA A 406 -23.83 22.93 -17.55
N LEU A 407 -25.11 22.92 -17.91
CA LEU A 407 -25.92 24.13 -17.96
C LEU A 407 -26.10 24.74 -16.57
N TRP A 408 -26.28 23.91 -15.55
CA TRP A 408 -26.35 24.37 -14.16
C TRP A 408 -25.11 25.17 -13.74
N LEU A 409 -23.92 24.63 -14.01
CA LEU A 409 -22.65 25.31 -13.73
C LEU A 409 -22.45 26.55 -14.60
N LEU A 410 -22.82 26.48 -15.87
CA LEU A 410 -22.68 27.59 -16.81
C LEU A 410 -23.57 28.77 -16.43
N ARG A 411 -24.84 28.52 -16.05
CA ARG A 411 -25.77 29.54 -15.56
C ARG A 411 -25.25 30.22 -14.30
N ASP A 412 -24.72 29.44 -13.36
CA ASP A 412 -24.13 30.01 -12.15
C ASP A 412 -22.91 30.88 -12.46
N PHE A 413 -22.07 30.44 -13.41
CA PHE A 413 -20.88 31.18 -13.83
C PHE A 413 -21.20 32.50 -14.54
N THR A 414 -22.15 32.47 -15.48
CA THR A 414 -22.56 33.67 -16.22
C THR A 414 -23.31 34.66 -15.33
N ALA A 415 -24.12 34.17 -14.38
CA ALA A 415 -24.75 35.00 -13.36
C ALA A 415 -23.70 35.70 -12.46
N ALA A 416 -22.63 34.99 -12.06
CA ALA A 416 -21.54 35.58 -11.28
C ALA A 416 -20.84 36.74 -11.99
N LEU A 417 -20.67 36.62 -13.32
CA LEU A 417 -20.09 37.65 -14.18
C LEU A 417 -21.09 38.73 -14.60
N ARG A 418 -22.35 38.65 -14.15
CA ARG A 418 -23.47 39.53 -14.57
C ARG A 418 -23.66 39.56 -16.09
N LEU A 419 -23.37 38.42 -16.75
CA LEU A 419 -23.57 38.24 -18.19
C LEU A 419 -24.96 37.70 -18.53
N SER A 420 -25.69 37.18 -17.53
CA SER A 420 -27.04 36.64 -17.67
C SER A 420 -27.84 36.90 -16.39
N ASP A 421 -29.14 37.16 -16.55
CA ASP A 421 -30.10 37.25 -15.45
C ASP A 421 -30.76 35.89 -15.12
N GLU A 422 -30.47 34.84 -15.91
CA GLU A 422 -30.95 33.48 -15.62
C GLU A 422 -30.22 32.89 -14.40
N VAL A 423 -30.96 32.73 -13.30
CA VAL A 423 -30.47 32.15 -12.05
C VAL A 423 -31.02 30.74 -11.86
N ASN A 424 -30.20 29.83 -11.32
CA ASN A 424 -30.63 28.49 -10.95
C ASN A 424 -31.65 28.51 -9.80
N GLY A 425 -32.77 27.85 -9.98
CA GLY A 425 -33.76 27.55 -8.95
C GLY A 425 -33.46 26.27 -8.17
N SER A 426 -34.27 26.00 -7.15
CA SER A 426 -34.16 24.83 -6.27
C SER A 426 -35.45 24.01 -6.28
N LEU A 427 -35.29 22.69 -6.23
CA LEU A 427 -36.37 21.71 -6.10
C LEU A 427 -36.52 21.27 -4.63
N PRO A 428 -37.75 21.03 -4.15
CA PRO A 428 -38.00 20.56 -2.79
C PRO A 428 -37.72 19.05 -2.67
N ASN A 429 -36.45 18.65 -2.70
CA ASN A 429 -36.02 17.26 -2.54
C ASN A 429 -34.88 17.12 -1.52
N THR A 430 -34.73 15.92 -0.95
CA THR A 430 -33.74 15.65 0.11
C THR A 430 -32.60 14.77 -0.38
N SER A 431 -31.37 15.09 0.04
CA SER A 431 -30.16 14.33 -0.29
C SER A 431 -29.48 13.77 0.95
N VAL A 432 -29.17 12.48 0.94
CA VAL A 432 -28.35 11.83 1.98
C VAL A 432 -26.85 12.16 1.80
N SER A 433 -26.44 12.59 0.60
CA SER A 433 -25.03 12.80 0.24
C SER A 433 -24.35 13.98 0.95
N HIS A 434 -25.11 14.88 1.58
CA HIS A 434 -24.55 16.00 2.36
C HIS A 434 -23.75 15.54 3.58
N PHE A 435 -24.17 14.47 4.25
CA PHE A 435 -23.45 13.92 5.39
C PHE A 435 -22.14 13.22 4.96
N THR A 436 -22.20 12.42 3.89
CA THR A 436 -21.04 11.68 3.36
C THR A 436 -19.93 12.63 2.90
N THR A 437 -20.28 13.73 2.23
CA THR A 437 -19.30 14.73 1.74
C THR A 437 -18.61 15.46 2.88
N PHE A 438 -19.35 15.82 3.94
CA PHE A 438 -18.77 16.39 5.15
C PHE A 438 -17.81 15.41 5.83
N LEU A 439 -18.22 14.14 5.99
CA LEU A 439 -17.40 13.12 6.62
C LEU A 439 -16.08 12.87 5.86
N MET A 440 -16.10 12.85 4.52
CA MET A 440 -14.89 12.70 3.72
C MET A 440 -13.88 13.83 3.94
N ILE A 441 -14.33 15.08 3.93
CA ILE A 441 -13.46 16.23 4.20
C ILE A 441 -12.96 16.21 5.65
N ALA A 442 -13.83 15.89 6.61
CA ALA A 442 -13.45 15.83 8.02
C ALA A 442 -12.37 14.76 8.27
N VAL A 443 -12.53 13.55 7.72
CA VAL A 443 -11.55 12.46 7.84
C VAL A 443 -10.24 12.81 7.14
N GLY A 444 -10.28 13.37 5.92
CA GLY A 444 -9.09 13.81 5.21
C GLY A 444 -8.29 14.88 5.97
N ASN A 445 -8.99 15.90 6.49
CA ASN A 445 -8.36 16.95 7.30
C ASN A 445 -7.84 16.45 8.64
N PHE A 446 -8.56 15.53 9.29
CA PHE A 446 -8.10 14.90 10.52
C PHE A 446 -6.82 14.10 10.27
N ALA A 447 -6.77 13.29 9.21
CA ALA A 447 -5.59 12.53 8.85
C ALA A 447 -4.39 13.45 8.55
N LEU A 448 -4.60 14.53 7.79
CA LEU A 448 -3.59 15.57 7.56
C LEU A 448 -3.07 16.15 8.87
N PHE A 449 -3.98 16.60 9.75
CA PHE A 449 -3.61 17.21 11.04
C PHE A 449 -2.79 16.24 11.89
N VAL A 450 -3.20 14.98 11.99
CA VAL A 450 -2.49 13.96 12.77
C VAL A 450 -1.13 13.64 12.14
N CYS A 451 -1.05 13.41 10.84
CA CYS A 451 0.23 13.10 10.18
C CYS A 451 1.21 14.25 10.34
N ALA A 452 0.76 15.47 10.09
CA ALA A 452 1.64 16.61 10.11
C ALA A 452 2.02 17.02 11.55
N THR A 453 1.16 16.81 12.57
CA THR A 453 1.56 16.98 13.98
C THR A 453 2.61 15.95 14.41
N ARG A 454 2.50 14.68 13.97
CA ARG A 454 3.52 13.65 14.22
C ARG A 454 4.85 13.98 13.55
N VAL A 455 4.82 14.40 12.29
CA VAL A 455 6.01 14.88 11.57
C VAL A 455 6.65 16.06 12.29
N ASN A 456 5.86 17.07 12.68
CA ASN A 456 6.39 18.23 13.40
C ASN A 456 7.06 17.84 14.72
N ARG A 457 6.47 16.88 15.47
CA ARG A 457 7.09 16.34 16.69
C ARG A 457 8.42 15.63 16.42
N GLY A 458 8.52 14.88 15.33
CA GLY A 458 9.78 14.26 14.90
C GLY A 458 10.84 15.30 14.52
N GLN A 459 10.46 16.32 13.74
CA GLN A 459 11.35 17.40 13.33
C GLN A 459 11.86 18.23 14.51
N ILE A 460 11.03 18.50 15.51
CA ILE A 460 11.46 19.18 16.74
C ILE A 460 12.50 18.33 17.49
N ALA A 461 12.29 17.01 17.60
CA ALA A 461 13.25 16.13 18.26
C ALA A 461 14.62 16.12 17.55
N LEU A 462 14.63 16.08 16.21
CA LEU A 462 15.86 16.16 15.41
C LEU A 462 16.57 17.51 15.58
N ARG A 463 15.83 18.63 15.55
CA ARG A 463 16.42 19.97 15.73
C ARG A 463 17.04 20.17 17.12
N GLN A 464 16.45 19.56 18.15
CA GLN A 464 16.99 19.61 19.50
C GLN A 464 18.32 18.86 19.59
N SER A 465 18.42 17.66 19.00
CA SER A 465 19.67 16.91 18.90
C SER A 465 20.76 17.69 18.13
N GLN A 466 20.40 18.35 17.02
CA GLN A 466 21.35 19.16 16.26
C GLN A 466 21.90 20.36 17.04
N GLN A 467 21.09 21.01 17.88
CA GLN A 467 21.53 22.19 18.65
C GLN A 467 22.52 21.85 19.77
N ASP A 468 22.50 20.62 20.27
CA ASP A 468 23.50 20.11 21.22
C ASP A 468 24.86 19.83 20.55
N SER A 469 24.85 19.64 19.22
CA SER A 469 26.07 19.58 18.40
C SER A 469 26.49 20.98 17.93
N ASN A 470 27.73 21.41 18.17
CA ASN A 470 28.27 22.75 17.85
C ASN A 470 28.37 23.08 16.33
N ILE A 471 27.54 22.48 15.48
CA ILE A 471 27.57 22.66 14.03
C ILE A 471 26.66 23.85 13.65
N PRO A 472 27.15 24.86 12.90
CA PRO A 472 26.34 26.00 12.50
C PRO A 472 25.12 25.53 11.70
N ALA A 473 23.97 26.16 11.97
CA ALA A 473 22.67 25.84 11.38
C ALA A 473 22.68 26.07 9.86
N GLN A 474 23.14 25.06 9.11
CA GLN A 474 23.15 25.07 7.67
C GLN A 474 21.76 24.66 7.17
N SER A 475 21.20 25.58 6.37
CA SER A 475 19.98 25.51 5.55
C SER A 475 18.63 25.23 6.23
N GLN A 476 17.74 26.22 6.06
CA GLN A 476 16.32 26.23 6.42
C GLN A 476 15.47 25.27 5.54
N LEU A 477 15.84 24.00 5.43
CA LEU A 477 14.99 23.02 4.73
C LEU A 477 14.08 22.31 5.74
N GLY A 478 12.79 22.32 5.45
CA GLY A 478 11.75 21.71 6.27
C GLY A 478 10.78 22.71 6.90
N TYR A 479 10.30 23.69 6.11
CA TYR A 479 9.09 24.41 6.47
C TYR A 479 7.95 23.87 5.60
N VAL A 480 7.20 22.90 6.13
CA VAL A 480 5.84 22.66 5.63
C VAL A 480 5.08 23.97 5.91
N PRO A 481 4.63 24.73 4.89
CA PRO A 481 3.99 26.02 5.10
C PRO A 481 2.57 25.77 5.63
N TRP A 482 2.45 25.43 6.91
CA TRP A 482 1.21 25.07 7.60
C TRP A 482 0.09 26.08 7.39
N LYS A 483 0.44 27.37 7.37
CA LYS A 483 -0.51 28.46 7.08
C LYS A 483 -1.13 28.29 5.68
N MET A 484 -0.33 27.90 4.69
CA MET A 484 -0.78 27.66 3.33
C MET A 484 -1.61 26.37 3.21
N LEU A 485 -1.23 25.31 3.93
CA LEU A 485 -2.01 24.07 3.98
C LEU A 485 -3.40 24.32 4.61
N VAL A 486 -3.44 24.97 5.77
CA VAL A 486 -4.69 25.32 6.45
C VAL A 486 -5.56 26.23 5.59
N LEU A 487 -4.96 27.26 4.97
CA LEU A 487 -5.68 28.18 4.10
C LEU A 487 -6.31 27.45 2.90
N SER A 488 -5.55 26.56 2.26
CA SER A 488 -6.04 25.80 1.11
C SER A 488 -7.17 24.83 1.47
N GLN A 489 -7.07 24.14 2.62
CA GLN A 489 -8.15 23.26 3.11
C GLN A 489 -9.38 24.04 3.55
N ALA A 490 -9.20 25.21 4.18
CA ALA A 490 -10.30 26.10 4.52
C ALA A 490 -11.00 26.61 3.26
N PHE A 491 -10.25 26.96 2.21
CA PHE A 491 -10.80 27.38 0.92
C PHE A 491 -11.55 26.24 0.22
N LEU A 492 -11.03 25.02 0.27
CA LEU A 492 -11.69 23.83 -0.28
C LEU A 492 -13.00 23.50 0.45
N ALA A 493 -13.00 23.58 1.78
CA ALA A 493 -14.19 23.39 2.60
C ALA A 493 -15.23 24.50 2.34
N ALA A 494 -14.81 25.76 2.26
CA ALA A 494 -15.68 26.88 1.91
C ALA A 494 -16.28 26.72 0.51
N SER A 495 -15.48 26.29 -0.47
CA SER A 495 -15.95 25.97 -1.81
C SER A 495 -17.00 24.87 -1.78
N LEU A 496 -16.76 23.76 -1.07
CA LEU A 496 -17.75 22.68 -0.90
C LEU A 496 -19.08 23.19 -0.32
N MET A 497 -19.02 24.01 0.73
CA MET A 497 -20.22 24.54 1.39
C MET A 497 -20.99 25.52 0.50
N SER A 498 -20.29 26.25 -0.38
CA SER A 498 -20.92 27.19 -1.32
C SER A 498 -21.71 26.49 -2.45
N VAL A 499 -21.37 25.24 -2.80
CA VAL A 499 -21.97 24.52 -3.93
C VAL A 499 -23.49 24.41 -3.78
N GLY A 500 -24.21 25.06 -4.70
CA GLY A 500 -25.67 25.08 -4.74
C GLY A 500 -26.34 25.84 -3.60
N GLN A 501 -25.59 26.64 -2.83
CA GLN A 501 -26.11 27.49 -1.75
C GLN A 501 -25.94 28.98 -2.04
N ILE A 502 -24.85 29.34 -2.71
CA ILE A 502 -24.48 30.73 -3.00
C ILE A 502 -24.39 30.90 -4.52
N GLN A 503 -24.93 31.99 -5.06
CA GLN A 503 -24.77 32.32 -6.48
C GLN A 503 -23.31 32.63 -6.81
N GLY A 504 -22.82 32.11 -7.93
CA GLY A 504 -21.44 32.27 -8.37
C GLY A 504 -20.44 31.35 -7.67
N PHE A 505 -20.90 30.27 -7.03
CA PHE A 505 -20.04 29.25 -6.45
C PHE A 505 -19.12 28.60 -7.49
N SER A 506 -19.53 28.56 -8.75
CA SER A 506 -18.76 28.02 -9.88
C SER A 506 -17.42 28.74 -10.09
N LEU A 507 -17.37 30.07 -9.91
CA LEU A 507 -16.13 30.85 -9.98
C LEU A 507 -15.19 30.47 -8.83
N ALA A 508 -15.70 30.42 -7.61
CA ALA A 508 -14.94 30.02 -6.44
C ALA A 508 -14.40 28.59 -6.57
N LEU A 509 -15.22 27.69 -7.14
CA LEU A 509 -14.85 26.32 -7.44
C LEU A 509 -13.70 26.24 -8.47
N ILE A 510 -13.78 26.99 -9.57
CA ILE A 510 -12.71 27.06 -10.57
C ILE A 510 -11.42 27.59 -9.94
N CYS A 511 -11.48 28.67 -9.16
CA CYS A 511 -10.32 29.20 -8.44
C CYS A 511 -9.72 28.17 -7.47
N CYS A 512 -10.54 27.42 -6.75
CA CYS A 512 -10.10 26.39 -5.82
C CYS A 512 -9.43 25.20 -6.52
N LEU A 513 -10.04 24.71 -7.60
CA LEU A 513 -9.51 23.58 -8.37
C LEU A 513 -8.22 23.98 -9.10
N THR A 514 -8.15 25.17 -9.67
CA THR A 514 -6.93 25.67 -10.34
C THR A 514 -5.78 25.88 -9.36
N PHE A 515 -6.05 26.46 -8.17
CA PHE A 515 -5.04 26.62 -7.13
C PHE A 515 -4.51 25.27 -6.62
N SER A 516 -5.41 24.31 -6.35
CA SER A 516 -5.01 22.97 -5.89
C SER A 516 -4.29 22.15 -6.97
N ALA A 517 -4.69 22.28 -8.25
CA ALA A 517 -3.97 21.66 -9.36
C ALA A 517 -2.57 22.29 -9.54
N TRP A 518 -2.47 23.62 -9.48
CA TRP A 518 -1.19 24.32 -9.52
C TRP A 518 -0.26 23.88 -8.39
N TRP A 519 -0.80 23.65 -7.19
CA TRP A 519 -0.03 23.12 -6.06
C TRP A 519 0.56 21.75 -6.37
N LEU A 520 -0.27 20.80 -6.82
CA LEU A 520 0.12 19.44 -7.14
C LEU A 520 1.20 19.36 -8.24
N LEU A 521 1.25 20.35 -9.12
CA LEU A 521 2.22 20.45 -10.22
C LEU A 521 3.51 21.19 -9.83
N ARG A 522 3.43 22.27 -9.03
CA ARG A 522 4.56 23.19 -8.82
C ARG A 522 5.52 22.79 -7.70
N LEU A 523 5.07 22.13 -6.63
CA LEU A 523 5.94 21.85 -5.48
C LEU A 523 7.01 20.79 -5.76
N ARG A 524 6.73 19.85 -6.67
CA ARG A 524 7.67 18.78 -7.05
C ARG A 524 8.94 19.33 -7.73
N GLY A 525 8.78 20.34 -8.57
CA GLY A 525 9.91 20.99 -9.25
C GLY A 525 10.84 21.80 -8.33
N ARG A 526 10.48 22.00 -7.05
CA ARG A 526 11.37 22.62 -6.04
C ARG A 526 12.08 21.58 -5.18
N LEU A 527 11.42 20.48 -4.81
CA LEU A 527 12.05 19.42 -4.00
C LEU A 527 12.98 18.50 -4.80
N GLU A 528 12.88 18.46 -6.13
CA GLU A 528 13.83 17.73 -7.00
C GLU A 528 15.04 18.58 -7.42
N LYS A 529 15.04 19.89 -7.13
CA LYS A 529 16.11 20.85 -7.54
C LYS A 529 16.99 21.32 -6.38
N GLU A 530 16.59 21.06 -5.15
CA GLU A 530 17.33 21.31 -3.91
C GLU A 530 17.65 19.95 -3.28
#